data_AF-A0A969PQF3-F1
#
_entry.id   AF-A0A969PQF3-F1
#
_cell.length_a   1.000
_cell.length_b   1.000
_cell.length_c   1.000
_cell.angle_alpha   90.00
_cell.angle_beta   90.00
_cell.angle_gamma   90.00
#
_symmetry.space_group_name_H-M   'P 1'
#
loop_
_entity.id
_entity.type
_entity.pdbx_description
1 polymer ?
#
loop_
_entity_poly.entity_id
_entity_poly.type
_entity_poly.pdbx_seq_one_letter_code
_entity_poly.pdbx_strand_id
1 'polypeptide(L)'
;MTYKIVSFFIIFGTAGLMLYGHTANSHFISHLTENHSHRAVEAEEPVPELIIRLEETEGGYLLHEETEHFRFTRDEAVTPGGHGHLYVNGEREARVYAFPYALGELDPGTEITLVLADHEHRILTTGGYDISSNATIK
;
A
#
# COMPACT_ATOMS: atom_id res chain seq x y z
N MET A 1 -47.04 -3.83 -4.70
CA MET A 1 -45.89 -4.10 -5.60
C MET A 1 -44.72 -3.13 -5.36
N THR A 2 -44.98 -1.92 -4.87
CA THR A 2 -44.01 -0.84 -4.64
C THR A 2 -42.97 -1.13 -3.54
N TYR A 3 -43.35 -1.82 -2.46
CA TYR A 3 -42.44 -2.13 -1.34
C TYR A 3 -41.30 -3.08 -1.74
N LYS A 4 -41.51 -3.97 -2.73
CA LYS A 4 -40.48 -4.91 -3.20
C LYS A 4 -39.31 -4.19 -3.88
N ILE A 5 -39.61 -3.14 -4.63
CA ILE A 5 -38.62 -2.34 -5.35
C ILE A 5 -37.84 -1.48 -4.36
N VAL A 6 -38.52 -0.85 -3.40
CA VAL A 6 -37.87 -0.04 -2.36
C VAL A 6 -36.95 -0.90 -1.48
N SER A 7 -37.40 -2.08 -1.06
CA SER A 7 -36.55 -3.01 -0.29
C SER A 7 -35.35 -3.51 -1.10
N PHE A 8 -35.48 -3.72 -2.41
CA PHE A 8 -34.37 -4.12 -3.27
C PHE A 8 -33.25 -3.06 -3.27
N PHE A 9 -33.60 -1.77 -3.42
CA PHE A 9 -32.60 -0.70 -3.39
C PHE A 9 -31.98 -0.47 -2.01
N ILE A 10 -32.73 -0.65 -0.92
CA ILE A 10 -32.17 -0.55 0.44
C ILE A 10 -31.18 -1.68 0.68
N ILE A 11 -31.52 -2.91 0.34
CA ILE A 11 -30.66 -4.07 0.56
C ILE A 11 -29.42 -4.02 -0.34
N PHE A 12 -29.57 -3.75 -1.64
CA PHE A 12 -28.43 -3.64 -2.54
C PHE A 12 -27.57 -2.41 -2.27
N GLY A 13 -28.16 -1.29 -1.86
CA GLY A 13 -27.43 -0.08 -1.49
C GLY A 13 -26.60 -0.29 -0.22
N THR A 14 -27.18 -0.90 0.81
CA THR A 14 -26.45 -1.22 2.05
C THR A 14 -25.41 -2.31 1.83
N ALA A 15 -25.72 -3.37 1.08
CA ALA A 15 -24.74 -4.40 0.72
C ALA A 15 -23.61 -3.83 -0.15
N GLY A 16 -23.90 -2.93 -1.08
CA GLY A 16 -22.90 -2.23 -1.89
C GLY A 16 -22.03 -1.29 -1.07
N LEU A 17 -22.60 -0.56 -0.12
CA LEU A 17 -21.86 0.30 0.81
C LEU A 17 -21.01 -0.52 1.78
N MET A 18 -21.53 -1.64 2.29
CA MET A 18 -20.79 -2.58 3.13
C MET A 18 -19.69 -3.29 2.35
N LEU A 19 -19.91 -3.64 1.07
CA LEU A 19 -18.89 -4.26 0.23
C LEU A 19 -17.81 -3.24 -0.15
N TYR A 20 -18.18 -2.00 -0.49
CA TYR A 20 -17.23 -0.91 -0.72
C TYR A 20 -16.41 -0.62 0.54
N GLY A 21 -17.08 -0.50 1.69
CA GLY A 21 -16.43 -0.35 2.99
C GLY A 21 -15.57 -1.55 3.34
N HIS A 22 -16.04 -2.77 3.05
CA HIS A 22 -15.26 -3.99 3.26
C HIS A 22 -14.06 -4.02 2.32
N THR A 23 -14.15 -3.64 1.05
CA THR A 23 -13.00 -3.61 0.12
C THR A 23 -11.97 -2.57 0.56
N ALA A 24 -12.43 -1.35 0.89
CA ALA A 24 -11.58 -0.29 1.43
C ALA A 24 -10.95 -0.68 2.79
N ASN A 25 -11.67 -1.47 3.59
CA ASN A 25 -11.22 -1.95 4.90
C ASN A 25 -10.70 -3.39 4.86
N SER A 26 -10.60 -4.07 3.72
CA SER A 26 -10.04 -5.43 3.63
C SER A 26 -8.54 -5.39 3.36
N HIS A 27 -8.04 -4.24 2.93
CA HIS A 27 -6.64 -3.89 3.17
C HIS A 27 -6.29 -3.82 4.67
N PHE A 28 -7.28 -3.66 5.57
CA PHE A 28 -7.06 -3.63 7.03
C PHE A 28 -6.98 -5.02 7.69
N ILE A 29 -7.48 -6.09 7.04
CA ILE A 29 -7.66 -7.44 7.67
C ILE A 29 -6.89 -8.57 6.95
N SER A 30 -6.21 -8.30 5.83
CA SER A 30 -5.37 -9.31 5.16
C SER A 30 -4.18 -9.78 6.03
N HIS A 31 -3.78 -9.01 7.04
CA HIS A 31 -2.59 -9.31 7.85
C HIS A 31 -2.84 -10.11 9.14
N LEU A 32 -3.98 -10.79 9.30
CA LEU A 32 -4.27 -11.59 10.50
C LEU A 32 -3.75 -13.04 10.43
N THR A 33 -3.09 -13.46 9.34
CA THR A 33 -2.57 -14.83 9.18
C THR A 33 -1.16 -14.91 8.62
N GLU A 34 -0.23 -14.10 9.14
CA GLU A 34 1.19 -14.46 9.08
C GLU A 34 1.94 -13.93 10.30
N ASN A 35 2.74 -14.82 10.88
CA ASN A 35 3.21 -14.82 12.27
C ASN A 35 4.37 -13.85 12.51
N HIS A 36 4.21 -12.56 12.19
CA HIS A 36 5.10 -11.46 12.59
C HIS A 36 4.25 -10.24 12.95
N SER A 37 4.38 -9.72 14.16
CA SER A 37 3.60 -8.57 14.62
C SER A 37 4.00 -7.30 13.85
N HIS A 38 3.29 -6.96 12.79
CA HIS A 38 3.39 -5.65 12.14
C HIS A 38 2.78 -4.62 13.07
N ARG A 39 3.61 -4.02 13.92
CA ARG A 39 3.21 -2.88 14.73
C ARG A 39 3.10 -1.68 13.79
N ALA A 40 1.97 -1.00 13.79
CA ALA A 40 1.83 0.30 13.14
C ALA A 40 2.30 1.40 14.10
N VAL A 41 2.81 2.51 13.55
CA VAL A 41 3.16 3.71 14.28
C VAL A 41 2.67 4.94 13.52
N GLU A 42 2.11 5.91 14.24
CA GLU A 42 1.71 7.18 13.64
C GLU A 42 2.97 7.95 13.22
N ALA A 43 2.99 8.47 12.00
CA ALA A 43 4.11 9.24 11.50
C ALA A 43 4.21 10.59 12.24
N GLU A 44 5.45 11.03 12.48
CA GLU A 44 5.71 12.35 13.03
C GLU A 44 5.51 13.44 11.98
N GLU A 45 5.21 14.66 12.43
CA GLU A 45 5.09 15.82 11.55
C GLU A 45 6.48 16.35 11.12
N PRO A 46 6.68 16.72 9.85
CA PRO A 46 5.72 16.66 8.74
C PRO A 46 5.47 15.23 8.27
N VAL A 47 4.19 14.90 8.01
CA VAL A 47 3.78 13.57 7.55
C VAL A 47 4.47 13.22 6.23
N PRO A 48 5.08 12.01 6.12
CA PRO A 48 5.61 11.49 4.85
C PRO A 48 4.57 11.39 3.76
N GLU A 49 4.96 11.75 2.54
CA GLU A 49 4.18 11.54 1.33
C GLU A 49 4.91 10.55 0.42
N LEU A 50 4.18 9.67 -0.26
CA LEU A 50 4.75 8.67 -1.16
C LEU A 50 3.91 8.58 -2.44
N ILE A 51 4.57 8.72 -3.58
CA ILE A 51 4.00 8.46 -4.90
C ILE A 51 4.92 7.47 -5.61
N ILE A 52 4.35 6.43 -6.21
CA ILE A 52 5.11 5.51 -7.07
C ILE A 52 4.76 5.68 -8.55
N ARG A 53 5.74 5.39 -9.41
CA ARG A 53 5.57 5.34 -10.87
C ARG A 53 6.26 4.11 -11.43
N LEU A 54 5.68 3.58 -12.49
CA LEU A 54 6.20 2.43 -13.21
C LEU A 54 6.74 2.89 -14.56
N GLU A 55 7.97 2.51 -14.87
CA GLU A 55 8.62 2.70 -16.16
C GLU A 55 8.81 1.35 -16.84
N GLU A 56 8.35 1.22 -18.08
CA GLU A 56 8.56 0.01 -18.89
C GLU A 56 9.93 0.09 -19.58
N THR A 57 10.67 -1.00 -19.54
CA THR A 57 12.01 -1.15 -20.12
C THR A 57 12.12 -2.49 -20.86
N GLU A 58 13.19 -2.69 -21.65
CA GLU A 58 13.43 -3.97 -22.32
C GLU A 58 13.57 -5.16 -21.35
N GLY A 59 13.88 -4.91 -20.07
CA GLY A 59 14.02 -5.94 -19.02
C GLY A 59 12.82 -6.08 -18.10
N GLY A 60 11.66 -5.54 -18.48
CA GLY A 60 10.45 -5.47 -17.66
C GLY A 60 10.26 -4.08 -17.03
N TYR A 61 9.78 -4.00 -15.80
CA TYR A 61 9.39 -2.74 -15.17
C TYR A 61 10.39 -2.24 -14.12
N LEU A 62 10.59 -0.93 -14.09
CA LEU A 62 11.27 -0.22 -13.01
C LEU A 62 10.24 0.55 -12.18
N LEU A 63 10.34 0.40 -10.87
CA LEU A 63 9.60 1.16 -9.89
C LEU A 63 10.40 2.40 -9.49
N HIS A 64 9.80 3.56 -9.68
CA HIS A 64 10.31 4.85 -9.21
C HIS A 64 9.43 5.35 -8.07
N GLU A 65 10.01 6.15 -7.19
CA GLU A 65 9.29 6.84 -6.13
C GLU A 65 9.53 8.35 -6.19
N GLU A 66 8.55 9.09 -5.70
CA GLU A 66 8.67 10.45 -5.24
C GLU A 66 8.15 10.52 -3.80
N THR A 67 9.06 10.79 -2.88
CA THR A 67 8.78 10.80 -1.44
C THR A 67 9.19 12.13 -0.82
N GLU A 68 8.30 12.66 0.01
CA GLU A 68 8.57 13.82 0.83
C GLU A 68 8.60 13.43 2.31
N HIS A 69 9.40 14.15 3.10
CA HIS A 69 9.51 13.97 4.56
C HIS A 69 9.86 12.54 5.02
N PHE A 70 10.46 11.71 4.17
CA PHE A 70 10.96 10.39 4.52
C PHE A 70 12.18 10.03 3.66
N ARG A 71 13.12 9.28 4.23
CA ARG A 71 14.30 8.80 3.51
C ARG A 71 14.40 7.28 3.52
N PHE A 72 14.43 6.69 2.34
CA PHE A 72 14.81 5.29 2.17
C PHE A 72 16.30 5.11 2.46
N THR A 73 16.63 4.36 3.51
CA THR A 73 18.01 4.10 3.93
C THR A 73 18.10 2.96 4.93
N ARG A 74 19.25 2.29 4.96
CA ARG A 74 19.59 1.32 6.01
C ARG A 74 20.24 1.98 7.23
N ASP A 75 20.60 3.26 7.12
CA ASP A 75 21.21 4.01 8.21
C ASP A 75 20.15 4.42 9.24
N GLU A 76 20.15 3.72 10.38
CA GLU A 76 19.22 3.94 11.49
C GLU A 76 19.36 5.33 12.13
N ALA A 77 20.47 6.04 11.90
CA ALA A 77 20.65 7.40 12.40
C ALA A 77 19.79 8.44 11.66
N VAL A 78 19.28 8.10 10.47
CA VAL A 78 18.44 8.99 9.67
C VAL A 78 16.98 8.86 10.10
N THR A 79 16.41 9.96 10.57
CA THR A 79 15.00 10.07 10.94
C THR A 79 14.39 11.35 10.34
N PRO A 80 13.13 11.31 9.87
CA PRO A 80 12.34 10.12 9.54
C PRO A 80 12.98 9.32 8.38
N GLY A 81 13.09 8.00 8.55
CA GLY A 81 13.71 7.12 7.57
C GLY A 81 13.43 5.65 7.82
N GLY A 82 13.74 4.83 6.82
CA GLY A 82 13.49 3.40 6.86
C GLY A 82 13.45 2.79 5.45
N HIS A 83 12.43 1.97 5.18
CA HIS A 83 12.31 1.25 3.91
C HIS A 83 10.85 1.04 3.49
N GLY A 84 10.65 0.70 2.23
CA GLY A 84 9.34 0.35 1.70
C GLY A 84 9.10 -1.15 1.78
N HIS A 85 7.93 -1.58 2.24
CA HIS A 85 7.44 -2.93 2.01
C HIS A 85 6.74 -2.96 0.65
N LEU A 86 7.32 -3.70 -0.30
CA LEU A 86 6.79 -3.90 -1.63
C LEU A 86 5.88 -5.12 -1.65
N TYR A 87 4.69 -4.93 -2.21
CA TYR A 87 3.72 -5.98 -2.46
C TYR A 87 3.40 -6.05 -3.95
N VAL A 88 3.26 -7.27 -4.47
CA VAL A 88 2.85 -7.57 -5.84
C VAL A 88 1.56 -8.39 -5.75
N ASN A 89 0.47 -7.89 -6.31
CA ASN A 89 -0.88 -8.47 -6.17
C ASN A 89 -1.28 -8.76 -4.71
N GLY A 90 -0.84 -7.91 -3.78
CA GLY A 90 -1.09 -8.05 -2.34
C GLY A 90 -0.16 -9.03 -1.60
N GLU A 91 0.72 -9.74 -2.31
CA GLU A 91 1.72 -10.64 -1.72
C GLU A 91 3.01 -9.87 -1.43
N ARG A 92 3.58 -10.03 -0.22
CA ARG A 92 4.79 -9.29 0.16
C ARG A 92 6.01 -9.86 -0.57
N GLU A 93 6.59 -9.05 -1.44
CA GLU A 93 7.73 -9.46 -2.27
C GLU A 93 9.06 -9.10 -1.61
N ALA A 94 9.23 -7.82 -1.23
CA ALA A 94 10.54 -7.32 -0.84
C ALA A 94 10.52 -6.13 0.13
N ARG A 95 11.70 -5.85 0.70
CA ARG A 95 12.02 -4.61 1.39
C ARG A 95 12.87 -3.74 0.47
N VAL A 96 12.38 -2.55 0.15
CA VAL A 96 13.01 -1.63 -0.81
C VAL A 96 13.65 -0.48 -0.06
N TYR A 97 14.96 -0.30 -0.25
CA TYR A 97 15.75 0.73 0.42
C TYR A 97 16.27 1.81 -0.56
N ALA A 98 16.09 1.60 -1.86
CA ALA A 98 16.61 2.48 -2.88
C ALA A 98 15.82 2.32 -4.18
N PHE A 99 15.81 3.38 -4.97
CA PHE A 99 15.11 3.48 -6.23
C PHE A 99 16.04 4.00 -7.33
N PRO A 100 15.79 3.68 -8.61
CA PRO A 100 14.71 2.81 -9.09
C PRO A 100 14.90 1.35 -8.65
N TYR A 101 13.79 0.64 -8.45
CA TYR A 101 13.78 -0.78 -8.06
C TYR A 101 13.32 -1.63 -9.25
N ALA A 102 14.09 -2.67 -9.60
CA ALA A 102 13.75 -3.54 -10.71
C ALA A 102 12.69 -4.58 -10.30
N LEU A 103 11.51 -4.51 -10.92
CA LEU A 103 10.42 -5.46 -10.73
C LEU A 103 10.53 -6.68 -11.66
N GLY A 104 11.25 -6.54 -12.77
CA GLY A 104 11.31 -7.56 -13.81
C GLY A 104 10.06 -7.59 -14.68
N GLU A 105 9.87 -8.69 -15.42
CA GLU A 105 8.70 -8.88 -16.27
C GLU A 105 7.48 -9.23 -15.42
N LEU A 106 6.39 -8.47 -15.61
CA LEU A 106 5.13 -8.65 -14.91
C LEU A 106 3.98 -8.60 -15.92
N ASP A 107 2.94 -9.40 -15.66
CA ASP A 107 1.76 -9.44 -16.50
C ASP A 107 0.93 -8.14 -16.38
N PRO A 108 0.33 -7.65 -17.47
CA PRO A 108 -0.64 -6.56 -17.43
C PRO A 108 -1.77 -6.83 -16.43
N GLY A 109 -2.13 -5.80 -15.66
CA GLY A 109 -3.10 -5.91 -14.57
C GLY A 109 -2.48 -6.26 -13.20
N THR A 110 -1.18 -6.53 -13.14
CA THR A 110 -0.47 -6.71 -11.86
C THR A 110 -0.50 -5.43 -11.04
N GLU A 111 -0.92 -5.52 -9.78
CA GLU A 111 -0.93 -4.41 -8.82
C GLU A 111 0.37 -4.36 -8.03
N ILE A 112 1.00 -3.20 -8.00
CA ILE A 112 2.18 -2.89 -7.20
C ILE A 112 1.77 -1.97 -6.09
N THR A 113 2.04 -2.35 -4.84
CA THR A 113 1.81 -1.51 -3.66
C THR A 113 3.10 -1.34 -2.89
N LEU A 114 3.45 -0.10 -2.54
CA LEU A 114 4.59 0.22 -1.69
C LEU A 114 4.09 0.89 -0.42
N VAL A 115 4.47 0.36 0.74
CA VAL A 115 4.08 0.86 2.07
C VAL A 115 5.31 1.32 2.84
N LEU A 116 5.28 2.51 3.44
CA LEU A 116 6.41 3.00 4.23
C LEU A 116 6.51 2.27 5.58
N ALA A 117 7.72 1.88 5.93
CA ALA A 117 8.06 1.30 7.21
C ALA A 117 9.32 1.97 7.79
N ASP A 118 9.37 2.11 9.11
CA ASP A 118 10.55 2.62 9.79
C ASP A 118 11.67 1.57 9.93
N HIS A 119 12.76 1.96 10.58
CA HIS A 119 13.91 1.07 10.86
C HIS A 119 13.55 -0.14 11.72
N GLU A 120 12.52 -0.03 12.56
CA GLU A 120 12.02 -1.10 13.43
C GLU A 120 10.97 -1.99 12.74
N HIS A 121 10.82 -1.83 11.41
CA HIS A 121 9.86 -2.53 10.55
C HIS A 121 8.39 -2.27 10.93
N ARG A 122 8.13 -1.13 11.58
CA ARG A 122 6.77 -0.70 11.89
C ARG A 122 6.20 0.06 10.72
N ILE A 123 4.94 -0.21 10.38
CA ILE A 123 4.25 0.48 9.29
C ILE A 123 3.97 1.91 9.70
N LEU A 124 4.36 2.87 8.87
CA LEU A 124 4.03 4.28 9.09
C LEU A 124 2.57 4.54 8.71
N THR A 125 1.85 5.23 9.58
CA THR A 125 0.43 5.54 9.42
C THR A 125 0.16 7.02 9.62
N THR A 126 -0.90 7.53 9.00
CA THR A 126 -1.43 8.89 9.23
C THR A 126 -2.95 8.81 9.33
N GLY A 127 -3.50 9.32 10.43
CA GLY A 127 -4.94 9.23 10.71
C GLY A 127 -5.46 7.79 10.78
N GLY A 128 -4.59 6.83 11.15
CA GLY A 128 -4.92 5.40 11.18
C GLY A 128 -4.88 4.67 9.84
N TYR A 129 -4.41 5.32 8.77
CA TYR A 129 -4.21 4.70 7.46
C TYR A 129 -2.72 4.54 7.12
N ASP A 130 -2.34 3.42 6.51
CA ASP A 130 -0.98 3.18 6.05
C ASP A 130 -0.54 4.22 5.02
N ILE A 131 0.65 4.79 5.22
CA ILE A 131 1.28 5.65 4.21
C ILE A 131 1.79 4.74 3.09
N SER A 132 1.02 4.69 2.00
CA SER A 132 1.24 3.76 0.90
C SER A 132 0.86 4.37 -0.45
N SER A 133 1.38 3.79 -1.52
CA SER A 133 1.07 4.18 -2.90
C SER A 133 0.95 2.94 -3.77
N ASN A 134 0.02 2.98 -4.75
CA ASN A 134 -0.23 1.86 -5.66
C ASN A 134 -0.12 2.27 -7.13
N ALA A 135 0.19 1.30 -7.97
CA ALA A 135 0.22 1.43 -9.42
C ALA A 135 -0.09 0.08 -10.07
N THR A 136 -0.66 0.12 -11.28
CA THR A 136 -1.00 -1.09 -12.04
C THR A 136 -0.20 -1.14 -13.33
N ILE A 137 0.33 -2.31 -13.63
CA ILE A 137 1.00 -2.62 -14.91
C ILE A 137 -0.04 -2.56 -16.04
N LYS A 138 0.29 -1.87 -17.13
CA LYS A 138 -0.64 -1.62 -18.25
C LYS A 138 -0.46 -2.60 -19.40
#